data_AF-A0A932HY76-F1
#
_entry.id   AF-A0A932HY76-F1
#
_cell.length_a   1.000
_cell.length_b   1.000
_cell.length_c   1.000
_cell.angle_alpha   90.00
_cell.angle_beta   90.00
_cell.angle_gamma   90.00
#
_symmetry.space_group_name_H-M   'P 1'
#
loop_
_entity.id
_entity.type
_entity.pdbx_description
1 polymer ?
#
loop_
_entity_poly.entity_id
_entity_poly.type
_entity_poly.pdbx_seq_one_letter_code
_entity_poly.pdbx_strand_id
1 'polypeptide(L)'
;MSARRFTPPTDQELLSLLGREGRAMAVREVIRLLKVPADHRPALRKRMRALSDEGKLVRVRARFALPASLSLVRGAFRGHRSGIGFVIPEGAEEGRREPDILIGRARTRGALDGDTVTARV
;
A
#
# COMPACT_ATOMS: atom_id res chain seq x y z
N MET A 1 -14.80 1.47 -40.19
CA MET A 1 -13.77 1.08 -39.20
C MET A 1 -14.22 1.53 -37.81
N SER A 2 -14.82 0.64 -37.03
CA SER A 2 -15.35 0.98 -35.70
C SER A 2 -14.20 1.26 -34.74
N ALA A 3 -14.02 2.52 -34.36
CA ALA A 3 -13.18 2.89 -33.23
C ALA A 3 -13.70 2.14 -32.01
N ARG A 4 -12.93 1.16 -31.51
CA ARG A 4 -13.18 0.58 -30.19
C ARG A 4 -13.14 1.73 -29.20
N ARG A 5 -14.32 2.16 -28.73
CA ARG A 5 -14.43 3.13 -27.64
C ARG A 5 -13.77 2.48 -26.43
N PHE A 6 -12.53 2.84 -26.16
CA PHE A 6 -11.89 2.47 -24.93
C PHE A 6 -12.50 3.33 -23.84
N THR A 7 -13.35 2.72 -23.02
CA THR A 7 -13.86 3.39 -21.83
C THR A 7 -12.74 3.40 -20.79
N PRO A 8 -12.37 4.56 -20.23
CA PRO A 8 -11.39 4.61 -19.15
C PRO A 8 -11.87 3.76 -17.97
N PRO A 9 -10.97 3.03 -17.28
CA PRO A 9 -11.35 2.18 -16.18
C PRO A 9 -11.97 3.00 -15.05
N THR A 10 -13.09 2.50 -14.54
CA THR A 10 -13.83 3.07 -13.43
C THR A 10 -13.08 2.89 -12.11
N ASP A 11 -13.43 3.68 -11.09
CA ASP A 11 -12.86 3.54 -9.75
C ASP A 11 -13.07 2.14 -9.20
N GLN A 12 -14.26 1.58 -9.42
CA GLN A 12 -14.61 0.26 -8.95
C GLN A 12 -13.73 -0.81 -9.59
N GLU A 13 -13.41 -0.70 -10.89
CA GLU A 13 -12.48 -1.61 -11.56
C GLU A 13 -11.05 -1.48 -11.00
N LEU A 14 -10.60 -0.26 -10.71
CA LEU A 14 -9.27 -0.02 -10.13
C LEU A 14 -9.16 -0.62 -8.72
N LEU A 15 -10.14 -0.35 -7.87
CA LEU A 15 -10.19 -0.87 -6.50
C LEU A 15 -10.31 -2.40 -6.51
N SER A 16 -11.17 -2.96 -7.36
CA SER A 16 -11.35 -4.41 -7.48
C SER A 16 -10.08 -5.11 -7.97
N LEU A 17 -9.36 -4.51 -8.94
CA LEU A 17 -8.08 -5.04 -9.41
C LEU A 17 -7.05 -5.09 -8.28
N LEU A 18 -6.90 -3.99 -7.54
CA LEU A 18 -5.93 -3.90 -6.44
C LEU A 18 -6.30 -4.83 -5.27
N GLY A 19 -7.59 -5.00 -5.00
CA GLY A 19 -8.09 -5.96 -4.01
C GLY A 19 -7.84 -7.41 -4.41
N ARG A 20 -8.11 -7.77 -5.68
CA ARG A 20 -7.85 -9.10 -6.22
C ARG A 20 -6.37 -9.46 -6.18
N GLU A 21 -5.49 -8.50 -6.45
CA GLU A 21 -4.03 -8.73 -6.43
C GLU A 21 -3.45 -8.73 -5.01
N GLY A 22 -4.15 -8.15 -4.02
CA GLY A 22 -3.77 -8.20 -2.61
C GLY A 22 -2.40 -7.58 -2.29
N ARG A 23 -1.87 -6.71 -3.16
CA ARG A 23 -0.52 -6.14 -3.01
C ARG A 23 -0.43 -4.75 -3.63
N ALA A 24 0.62 -4.02 -3.28
CA ALA A 24 0.95 -2.77 -3.93
C ALA A 24 1.39 -2.99 -5.39
N MET A 25 0.78 -2.24 -6.30
CA MET A 25 1.04 -2.32 -7.74
C MET A 25 1.55 -0.98 -8.29
N ALA A 26 2.51 -1.04 -9.20
CA ALA A 26 2.92 0.13 -9.96
C ALA A 26 1.86 0.44 -11.04
N VAL A 27 1.72 1.71 -11.41
CA VAL A 27 0.78 2.13 -12.47
C VAL A 27 1.02 1.38 -13.79
N ARG A 28 2.29 1.07 -14.11
CA ARG A 28 2.63 0.27 -15.30
C ARG A 28 2.05 -1.14 -15.28
N GLU A 29 1.91 -1.75 -14.11
CA GLU A 29 1.30 -3.07 -13.95
C GLU A 29 -0.21 -2.97 -14.19
N VAL A 30 -0.86 -1.95 -13.62
CA VAL A 30 -2.28 -1.65 -13.85
C VAL A 30 -2.56 -1.39 -15.33
N ILE A 31 -1.72 -0.59 -16.00
CA ILE A 31 -1.84 -0.33 -17.45
C ILE A 31 -1.78 -1.62 -18.27
N ARG A 32 -0.87 -2.54 -17.91
CA ARG A 32 -0.71 -3.82 -18.62
C ARG A 32 -1.90 -4.74 -18.40
N LEU A 33 -2.39 -4.85 -17.17
CA LEU A 33 -3.52 -5.72 -16.83
C LEU A 33 -4.84 -5.22 -17.40
N LEU A 34 -5.09 -3.91 -17.34
CA LEU A 34 -6.30 -3.29 -17.90
C LEU A 34 -6.17 -2.93 -19.39
N LYS A 35 -5.03 -3.27 -20.02
CA LYS A 35 -4.72 -2.98 -21.43
C LYS A 35 -5.02 -1.53 -21.84
N VAL A 36 -4.60 -0.58 -21.00
CA VAL A 36 -4.92 0.85 -21.17
C VAL A 36 -4.13 1.45 -22.35
N PRO A 37 -4.81 1.99 -23.39
CA PRO A 37 -4.18 2.66 -24.52
C PRO A 37 -3.35 3.86 -24.09
N ALA A 38 -2.34 4.23 -24.90
CA ALA A 38 -1.40 5.29 -24.58
C ALA A 38 -2.08 6.61 -24.19
N ASP A 39 -3.13 6.98 -24.93
CA ASP A 39 -3.88 8.23 -24.79
C ASP A 39 -4.58 8.34 -23.42
N HIS A 40 -4.94 7.21 -22.81
CA HIS A 40 -5.64 7.16 -21.52
C HIS A 40 -4.71 6.96 -20.32
N ARG A 41 -3.41 6.69 -20.53
CA ARG A 41 -2.43 6.50 -19.43
C ARG A 41 -2.26 7.75 -18.54
N PRO A 42 -2.25 9.00 -19.07
CA PRO A 42 -2.21 10.20 -18.23
C PRO A 42 -3.45 10.33 -17.34
N ALA A 43 -4.64 10.05 -17.88
CA ALA A 43 -5.90 10.08 -17.16
C ALA A 43 -5.93 9.04 -16.02
N LEU A 44 -5.51 7.80 -16.30
CA LEU A 44 -5.38 6.75 -15.28
C LEU A 44 -4.43 7.18 -14.16
N ARG A 45 -3.26 7.74 -14.49
CA ARG A 45 -2.30 8.23 -13.49
C ARG A 45 -2.90 9.31 -12.60
N LYS A 46 -3.67 10.23 -13.19
CA LYS A 46 -4.37 11.29 -12.44
C LYS A 46 -5.43 10.68 -11.54
N ARG A 47 -6.22 9.71 -12.03
CA ARG A 47 -7.26 9.06 -11.24
C ARG A 47 -6.73 8.25 -10.07
N MET A 48 -5.69 7.43 -10.28
CA MET A 48 -5.05 6.68 -9.19
C MET A 48 -4.47 7.59 -8.11
N ARG A 49 -3.94 8.77 -8.50
CA ARG A 49 -3.51 9.80 -7.53
C ARG A 49 -4.69 10.36 -6.76
N ALA A 50 -5.74 10.79 -7.45
CA ALA A 50 -6.95 11.30 -6.80
C ALA A 50 -7.57 10.27 -5.83
N LEU A 51 -7.63 8.99 -6.20
CA LEU A 51 -8.07 7.92 -5.30
C LEU A 51 -7.16 7.74 -4.08
N SER A 52 -5.87 8.04 -4.20
CA SER A 52 -4.95 8.07 -3.07
C SER A 52 -5.17 9.28 -2.19
N ASP A 53 -5.42 10.45 -2.78
CA ASP A 53 -5.70 11.70 -2.06
C ASP A 53 -7.06 11.61 -1.33
N GLU A 54 -8.04 10.89 -1.91
CA GLU A 54 -9.32 10.53 -1.31
C GLU A 54 -9.20 9.46 -0.19
N GLY A 55 -8.01 8.90 0.05
CA GLY A 55 -7.78 7.85 1.06
C GLY A 55 -8.27 6.44 0.68
N LYS A 56 -8.85 6.27 -0.52
CA LYS A 56 -9.29 4.95 -1.02
C LYS A 56 -8.13 4.04 -1.42
N LEU A 57 -6.99 4.64 -1.78
CA LEU A 57 -5.73 3.96 -2.05
C LEU A 57 -4.64 4.51 -1.13
N VAL A 58 -3.67 3.67 -0.81
CA VAL A 58 -2.43 4.09 -0.15
C VAL A 58 -1.29 4.06 -1.16
N ARG A 59 -0.60 5.19 -1.28
CA ARG A 59 0.61 5.29 -2.11
C ARG A 59 1.84 4.89 -1.31
N VAL A 60 2.43 3.75 -1.67
CA VAL A 60 3.71 3.26 -1.12
C VAL A 60 4.81 3.50 -2.14
N ARG A 61 5.57 4.59 -1.97
CA ARG A 61 6.58 5.07 -2.93
C ARG A 61 5.96 5.32 -4.32
N ALA A 62 6.26 4.45 -5.28
CA ALA A 62 5.78 4.51 -6.67
C ALA A 62 4.68 3.48 -6.98
N ARG A 63 4.07 2.89 -5.94
CA ARG A 63 3.01 1.88 -6.05
C ARG A 63 1.76 2.30 -5.27
N PHE A 64 0.62 1.75 -5.66
CA PHE A 64 -0.69 1.96 -5.04
C PHE A 64 -1.22 0.62 -4.54
N ALA A 65 -1.93 0.62 -3.42
CA ALA A 65 -2.59 -0.55 -2.83
C ALA A 65 -3.90 -0.12 -2.17
N LEU A 66 -4.81 -1.06 -1.95
CA LEU A 66 -5.89 -0.80 -0.99
C LEU A 66 -5.29 -0.69 0.43
N PRO A 67 -5.84 0.18 1.29
CA PRO A 67 -5.44 0.23 2.70
C PRO A 67 -5.45 -1.15 3.37
N ALA A 68 -6.50 -1.94 3.12
CA ALA A 68 -6.67 -3.28 3.69
C ALA A 68 -5.76 -4.36 3.06
N SER A 69 -5.18 -4.11 1.88
CA SER A 69 -4.32 -5.09 1.18
C SER A 69 -2.85 -4.93 1.51
N LEU A 70 -2.46 -3.82 2.11
CA LEU A 70 -1.16 -3.74 2.74
C LEU A 70 -1.35 -4.39 4.11
N SER A 71 -0.69 -5.51 4.37
CA SER A 71 -0.58 -6.09 5.73
C SER A 71 0.19 -5.10 6.62
N LEU A 72 -0.45 -3.97 6.93
CA LEU A 72 0.08 -2.88 7.70
C LEU A 72 -0.27 -3.15 9.13
N VAL A 73 0.75 -3.48 9.90
CA VAL A 73 0.64 -3.61 11.33
C VAL A 73 1.07 -2.29 11.93
N ARG A 74 0.12 -1.58 12.52
CA ARG A 74 0.39 -0.39 13.31
C ARG A 74 0.79 -0.82 14.71
N GLY A 75 1.82 -0.19 15.27
CA GLY A 75 2.35 -0.60 16.54
C GLY A 75 3.35 0.38 17.14
N ALA A 76 3.67 0.19 18.42
CA ALA A 76 4.73 0.92 19.08
C ALA A 76 6.10 0.35 18.67
N PHE A 77 6.99 1.22 18.21
CA PHE A 77 8.36 0.86 17.90
C PHE A 77 9.19 0.78 19.18
N ARG A 78 9.87 -0.35 19.39
CA ARG A 78 10.84 -0.57 20.46
C ARG A 78 12.23 -0.68 19.86
N GLY A 79 13.09 0.29 20.17
CA GLY A 79 14.44 0.36 19.63
C GLY A 79 15.45 -0.31 20.56
N HIS A 80 16.24 -1.25 20.05
CA HIS A 80 17.38 -1.79 20.80
C HIS A 80 18.67 -1.01 20.46
N ARG A 81 19.60 -0.87 21.41
CA ARG A 81 20.89 -0.15 21.21
C ARG A 81 21.74 -0.73 20.09
N SER A 82 21.54 -2.01 19.78
CA SER A 82 22.15 -2.69 18.63
C SER A 82 21.54 -2.29 17.29
N GLY A 83 20.64 -1.30 17.24
CA GLY A 83 20.05 -0.70 16.04
C GLY A 83 18.96 -1.52 15.35
N ILE A 84 18.68 -2.73 15.82
CA ILE A 84 17.45 -3.46 15.48
C ILE A 84 16.31 -2.95 16.35
N GLY A 85 15.07 -3.11 15.91
CA GLY A 85 13.91 -2.82 16.74
C GLY A 85 12.74 -3.73 16.44
N PHE A 86 11.70 -3.61 17.25
CA PHE A 86 10.49 -4.39 17.15
C PHE A 86 9.29 -3.47 17.01
N VAL A 87 8.27 -3.89 16.26
CA VAL A 87 6.96 -3.23 16.26
C VAL A 87 6.00 -4.12 17.02
N ILE A 88 5.49 -3.59 18.13
CA ILE A 88 4.50 -4.24 18.97
C ILE A 88 3.12 -3.82 18.44
N PRO A 89 2.32 -4.73 17.85
CA PRO A 89 1.02 -4.39 17.25
C PRO A 89 0.07 -3.73 18.25
N GLU A 90 -0.64 -2.68 17.81
CA GLU A 90 -1.74 -2.07 18.58
C GLU A 90 -2.89 -3.09 18.71
N GLY A 91 -3.44 -3.27 19.91
CA GLY A 91 -4.52 -4.24 20.15
C GLY A 91 -4.05 -5.65 20.54
N ALA A 92 -2.77 -5.83 20.85
CA ALA A 92 -2.26 -7.01 21.55
C ALA A 92 -2.72 -7.06 23.02
N GLU A 93 -4.03 -6.94 23.25
CA GLU A 93 -4.70 -7.26 24.51
C GLU A 93 -5.33 -8.67 24.40
N GLU A 94 -5.48 -9.31 25.55
CA GLU A 94 -5.77 -10.73 25.80
C GLU A 94 -6.57 -11.48 24.71
N GLY A 95 -5.91 -12.46 24.06
CA GLY A 95 -6.58 -13.53 23.29
C GLY A 95 -6.19 -13.65 21.81
N ARG A 96 -5.59 -12.63 21.19
CA ARG A 96 -5.04 -12.71 19.81
C ARG A 96 -3.71 -11.94 19.72
N ARG A 97 -2.63 -12.52 20.26
CA ARG A 97 -1.29 -11.93 20.11
C ARG A 97 -0.80 -12.11 18.68
N GLU A 98 -0.87 -11.05 17.88
CA GLU A 98 -0.01 -10.94 16.71
C GLU A 98 1.45 -10.87 17.19
N PRO A 99 2.38 -11.63 16.58
CA PRO A 99 3.77 -11.66 17.02
C PRO A 99 4.45 -10.32 16.73
N ASP A 100 5.38 -9.93 17.62
CA ASP A 100 6.21 -8.74 17.42
C ASP A 100 6.97 -8.81 16.10
N ILE A 101 7.03 -7.69 15.38
CA ILE A 101 7.64 -7.63 14.06
C ILE A 101 9.07 -7.13 14.17
N LEU A 102 10.05 -7.96 13.83
CA LEU A 102 11.46 -7.58 13.81
C LEU A 102 11.77 -6.63 12.64
N ILE A 103 12.24 -5.44 12.98
CA ILE A 103 12.74 -4.42 12.08
C ILE A 103 14.27 -4.41 12.13
N GLY A 104 14.90 -4.83 11.03
CA GLY A 104 16.37 -4.75 10.91
C GLY A 104 16.88 -3.30 10.81
N ARG A 105 18.14 -3.08 11.18
CA ARG A 105 18.85 -1.77 11.20
C ARG A 105 18.59 -0.85 10.00
N ALA A 106 18.59 -1.40 8.78
CA ALA A 106 18.41 -0.59 7.57
C ALA A 106 16.94 -0.19 7.32
N ARG A 107 15.99 -0.81 8.03
CA ARG A 107 14.54 -0.64 7.85
C ARG A 107 13.88 0.21 8.93
N THR A 108 14.61 0.54 9.99
CA THR A 108 14.16 1.39 11.10
C THR A 108 13.84 2.82 10.65
N ARG A 109 14.50 3.31 9.60
CA ARG A 109 14.30 4.65 9.01
C ARG A 109 14.32 5.81 10.02
N GLY A 110 15.08 5.66 11.10
CA GLY A 110 15.20 6.69 12.15
C GLY A 110 14.08 6.69 13.19
N ALA A 111 13.20 5.68 13.22
CA ALA A 111 12.23 5.52 14.29
C ALA A 111 12.93 5.42 15.66
N LEU A 112 12.42 6.19 16.63
CA LEU A 112 12.90 6.26 18.00
C LEU A 112 12.06 5.38 18.91
N ASP A 113 12.62 4.95 20.04
CA ASP A 113 11.88 4.15 21.02
C ASP A 113 10.62 4.90 21.48
N GLY A 114 9.47 4.21 21.40
CA GLY A 114 8.17 4.78 21.73
C GLY A 114 7.41 5.39 20.56
N ASP A 115 8.01 5.53 19.37
CA ASP A 115 7.30 6.04 18.19
C ASP A 115 6.17 5.09 17.78
N THR A 116 5.00 5.64 17.44
CA THR A 116 3.97 4.88 16.73
C THR A 116 4.35 4.75 15.26
N VAL A 117 4.54 3.52 14.80
CA VAL A 117 4.95 3.22 13.43
C VAL A 117 3.94 2.31 12.73
N THR A 118 4.03 2.26 11.41
CA THR A 118 3.30 1.30 10.59
C THR A 118 4.30 0.41 9.86
N ALA A 119 4.38 -0.85 10.27
CA ALA A 119 5.19 -1.87 9.63
C ALA A 119 4.39 -2.59 8.56
N ARG A 120 5.06 -3.03 7.49
CA ARG A 120 4.45 -3.91 6.48
C ARG A 120 5.06 -5.29 6.64
N VAL A 121 4.23 -6.29 6.96
CA VAL A 121 4.60 -7.71 7.09
C VAL A 121 4.44 -8.48 5.79
#